data_AF-A0A2B4R0H8-F1
#
_entry.id   AF-A0A2B4R0H8-F1
#
_cell.length_a   1.000
_cell.length_b   1.000
_cell.length_c   1.000
_cell.angle_alpha   90.00
_cell.angle_beta   90.00
_cell.angle_gamma   90.00
#
_symmetry.space_group_name_H-M   'P 1'
#
loop_
_entity.id
_entity.type
_entity.pdbx_description
1 polymer ?
#
loop_
_entity_poly.entity_id
_entity_poly.type
_entity_poly.pdbx_seq_one_letter_code
_entity_poly.pdbx_strand_id
1 'polypeptide(L)'
;MRLEKFVFKRMSASAPYICDIRCGEEIICQSYNYNRKKEICELNNRSKEARPENFRSVPDWFYIRRLNGRVPLGSIVELPALSCQEIKASEGKDAISNKYWLNPTGNGKTRLMYCDMNLGTGDIDECVSDSFICGVNATCVNTNGSYGCTCMEEGSVGDGGVCSGKECRSILFKEPIRDKVMKGHLIRLVDVPHQGSCKVLCYLEPNCVSINFGPSQGGNYICELNNASDESQGSSDFQSKQDYTHLSIENPCSSSPCFNNGTCQAGYTEKGFRCKCPLGFTGVNCKKACSFDFEDGIGAWEMTGRAFIYQPTFGDNPKARKRETAKQQGDWWIGGSERRPTKSDPAGNLNPDGADKPNGTLTSPCFRIVGKSISFLIGGGCTMAEVRAELIVNNKVVRKETGNCRETMYRKSWDVEEFIGQYAQVRLVDESSGVWGHINFDDLKGDIICPLY
;
A
#
# COMPACT_ATOMS: atom_id res chain seq x y z
N MET A 1 25.00 39.74 22.25
CA MET A 1 24.37 38.95 21.17
C MET A 1 24.18 37.51 21.64
N ARG A 2 23.05 36.88 21.27
CA ARG A 2 22.65 35.54 21.72
C ARG A 2 21.82 34.87 20.61
N LEU A 3 22.04 33.57 20.38
CA LEU A 3 21.19 32.73 19.54
C LEU A 3 20.10 32.08 20.43
N GLU A 4 18.83 32.28 20.09
CA GLU A 4 17.68 31.76 20.85
C GLU A 4 17.07 30.51 20.19
N LYS A 5 16.21 29.76 20.90
CA LYS A 5 15.47 28.55 20.47
C LYS A 5 16.28 27.27 20.21
N PHE A 6 17.57 27.36 19.94
CA PHE A 6 18.42 26.20 19.60
C PHE A 6 19.33 25.73 20.73
N VAL A 7 19.08 26.23 21.95
CA VAL A 7 19.82 25.83 23.16
C VAL A 7 19.39 24.42 23.56
N PHE A 8 20.32 23.48 23.55
CA PHE A 8 20.06 22.09 23.98
C PHE A 8 20.70 21.76 25.33
N LYS A 9 21.66 22.58 25.80
CA LYS A 9 22.33 22.39 27.09
C LYS A 9 22.68 23.73 27.72
N ARG A 10 22.48 23.86 29.03
CA ARG A 10 22.81 25.05 29.82
C ARG A 10 23.57 24.67 31.07
N MET A 11 24.63 25.40 31.39
CA MET A 11 25.51 25.12 32.54
C MET A 11 26.15 26.39 33.11
N SER A 12 26.65 26.30 34.34
CA SER A 12 27.52 27.32 34.91
C SER A 12 28.94 27.18 34.33
N ALA A 13 29.57 28.30 34.02
CA ALA A 13 30.93 28.36 33.51
C ALA A 13 31.56 29.68 33.98
N SER A 14 32.61 29.59 34.80
CA SER A 14 33.33 30.76 35.32
C SER A 14 34.12 31.51 34.24
N ALA A 15 34.36 30.88 33.09
CA ALA A 15 35.05 31.48 31.97
C ALA A 15 34.58 30.93 30.62
N PRO A 16 34.75 31.69 29.52
CA PRO A 16 34.27 31.28 28.19
C PRO A 16 34.93 30.02 27.65
N TYR A 17 36.22 29.79 27.94
CA TYR A 17 36.94 28.60 27.46
C TYR A 17 36.34 27.29 27.99
N ILE A 18 35.62 27.34 29.11
CA ILE A 18 34.89 26.18 29.65
C ILE A 18 33.74 25.81 28.70
N CYS A 19 33.08 26.79 28.09
CA CYS A 19 32.09 26.53 27.04
C CYS A 19 32.72 25.87 25.82
N ASP A 20 33.92 26.29 25.42
CA ASP A 20 34.62 25.69 24.27
C ASP A 20 34.87 24.20 24.50
N ILE A 21 35.40 23.85 25.67
CA ILE A 21 35.66 22.44 26.06
C ILE A 21 34.36 21.64 26.04
N ARG A 22 33.31 22.16 26.69
CA ARG A 22 32.01 21.47 26.82
C ARG A 22 31.26 21.35 25.49
N CYS A 23 31.36 22.35 24.63
CA CYS A 23 30.86 22.26 23.27
C CYS A 23 31.66 21.23 22.47
N GLY A 24 32.98 21.14 22.71
CA GLY A 24 33.88 20.15 22.14
C GLY A 24 33.44 18.70 22.38
N GLU A 25 32.99 18.41 23.60
CA GLU A 25 32.51 17.09 24.06
C GLU A 25 31.16 16.68 23.43
N GLU A 26 30.38 17.64 22.94
CA GLU A 26 29.04 17.42 22.39
C GLU A 26 29.07 17.40 20.86
N ILE A 27 28.78 16.24 20.25
CA ILE A 27 28.86 16.06 18.79
C ILE A 27 27.90 16.98 18.01
N ILE A 28 26.75 17.28 18.61
CA ILE A 28 25.72 18.15 18.01
C ILE A 28 25.99 19.66 18.26
N CYS A 29 27.01 20.02 19.05
CA CYS A 29 27.26 21.42 19.38
C CYS A 29 27.86 22.19 18.20
N GLN A 30 27.13 23.20 17.74
CA GLN A 30 27.50 24.07 16.62
C GLN A 30 27.99 25.45 17.07
N SER A 31 27.49 25.94 18.21
CA SER A 31 27.88 27.24 18.78
C SER A 31 27.45 27.33 20.25
N TYR A 32 27.82 28.40 20.95
CA TYR A 32 27.33 28.66 22.30
C TYR A 32 27.11 30.15 22.57
N ASN A 33 26.27 30.42 23.56
CA ASN A 33 26.12 31.74 24.18
C ASN A 33 26.79 31.73 25.56
N TYR A 34 27.43 32.84 25.94
CA TYR A 34 27.98 33.01 27.27
C TYR A 34 27.55 34.35 27.88
N ASN A 35 27.15 34.33 29.14
CA ASN A 35 26.82 35.52 29.92
C ASN A 35 27.94 35.85 30.92
N ARG A 36 28.56 37.02 30.79
CA ARG A 36 29.71 37.42 31.65
C ARG A 36 29.33 37.73 33.08
N LYS A 37 28.14 38.30 33.30
CA LYS A 37 27.69 38.69 34.64
C LYS A 37 27.19 37.52 35.47
N LYS A 38 26.58 36.54 34.78
CA LYS A 38 25.95 35.38 35.42
C LYS A 38 26.82 34.13 35.40
N GLU A 39 27.92 34.14 34.65
CA GLU A 39 28.79 32.97 34.46
C GLU A 39 28.00 31.76 33.92
N ILE A 40 27.17 32.01 32.90
CA ILE A 40 26.28 30.99 32.31
C ILE A 40 26.68 30.72 30.87
N CYS A 41 26.76 29.44 30.54
CA CYS A 41 26.99 28.91 29.21
C CYS A 41 25.74 28.22 28.65
N GLU A 42 25.41 28.46 27.39
CA GLU A 42 24.32 27.81 26.65
C GLU A 42 24.84 27.25 25.33
N LEU A 43 24.85 25.92 25.19
CA LEU A 43 25.27 25.25 23.96
C LEU A 43 24.10 25.18 22.97
N ASN A 44 24.37 25.47 21.71
CA ASN A 44 23.41 25.50 20.63
C ASN A 44 23.73 24.46 19.56
N ASN A 45 22.69 23.82 19.02
CA ASN A 45 22.81 22.88 17.90
C ASN A 45 22.69 23.56 16.53
N ARG A 46 22.74 24.91 16.49
CA ARG A 46 22.73 25.74 15.28
C ARG A 46 23.77 26.85 15.34
N SER A 47 24.09 27.40 14.18
CA SER A 47 24.90 28.60 14.01
C SER A 47 24.01 29.82 13.72
N LYS A 48 24.53 31.04 13.88
CA LYS A 48 23.80 32.26 13.53
C LYS A 48 23.57 32.38 12.01
N GLU A 49 24.45 31.78 11.20
CA GLU A 49 24.33 31.76 9.75
C GLU A 49 23.20 30.83 9.29
N ALA A 50 23.00 29.71 9.98
CA ALA A 50 21.87 28.80 9.73
C ALA A 50 20.52 29.41 10.12
N ARG A 51 20.49 30.25 11.18
CA ARG A 51 19.28 30.79 11.81
C ARG A 51 19.40 32.28 12.16
N PRO A 52 19.61 33.16 11.17
CA PRO A 52 19.81 34.58 11.41
C PRO A 52 18.61 35.24 12.09
N GLU A 53 17.39 34.75 11.84
CA GLU A 53 16.14 35.24 12.42
C GLU A 53 16.05 35.06 13.95
N ASN A 54 16.87 34.17 14.52
CA ASN A 54 16.91 33.90 15.96
C ASN A 54 18.14 34.49 16.65
N PHE A 55 18.95 35.26 15.94
CA PHE A 55 20.14 35.91 16.48
C PHE A 55 19.82 37.34 16.93
N ARG A 56 19.87 37.58 18.25
CA ARG A 56 19.43 38.84 18.85
C ARG A 56 20.54 39.55 19.63
N SER A 57 20.48 40.87 19.67
CA SER A 57 21.33 41.65 20.57
C SER A 57 20.73 41.64 21.97
N VAL A 58 21.40 40.96 22.89
CA VAL A 58 21.04 40.90 24.31
C VAL A 58 22.23 41.41 25.13
N PRO A 59 22.04 42.36 26.07
CA PRO A 59 23.11 42.86 26.95
C PRO A 59 23.77 41.73 27.75
N ASP A 60 25.06 41.86 28.02
CA ASP A 60 25.87 40.92 28.84
C ASP A 60 26.06 39.50 28.28
N TRP A 61 25.40 39.18 27.16
CA TRP A 61 25.57 37.94 26.41
C TRP A 61 26.49 38.16 25.21
N PHE A 62 27.34 37.18 24.93
CA PHE A 62 28.02 37.10 23.64
C PHE A 62 27.94 35.67 23.08
N TYR A 63 28.11 35.58 21.77
CA TYR A 63 27.93 34.37 20.97
C TYR A 63 29.25 33.96 20.34
N ILE A 64 29.53 32.66 20.34
CA ILE A 64 30.72 32.08 19.70
C ILE A 64 30.30 30.87 18.86
N ARG A 65 30.73 30.85 17.60
CA ARG A 65 30.57 29.70 16.69
C ARG A 65 31.74 28.73 16.87
N ARG A 66 31.45 27.42 16.91
CA ARG A 66 32.50 26.39 16.91
C ARG A 66 33.10 26.28 15.51
N LEU A 67 34.42 26.34 15.41
CA LEU A 67 35.13 26.19 14.12
C LEU A 67 35.86 24.85 14.03
N ASN A 68 36.51 24.41 15.12
CA ASN A 68 37.33 23.21 15.13
C ASN A 68 36.52 21.97 15.53
N GLY A 69 36.68 20.88 14.76
CA GLY A 69 36.03 19.60 15.02
C GLY A 69 34.50 19.66 15.04
N ARG A 70 33.90 20.67 14.37
CA ARG A 70 32.45 20.82 14.26
C ARG A 70 31.93 19.88 13.19
N VAL A 71 30.93 19.08 13.53
CA VAL A 71 30.21 18.23 12.58
C VAL A 71 29.40 19.11 11.63
N PRO A 72 29.51 18.97 10.29
CA PRO A 72 28.72 19.74 9.34
C PRO A 72 27.22 19.54 9.55
N LEU A 73 26.44 20.61 9.41
CA LEU A 73 24.99 20.53 9.62
C LEU A 73 24.34 19.54 8.63
N GLY A 74 23.50 18.64 9.13
CA GLY A 74 22.86 17.59 8.31
C GLY A 74 23.76 16.40 7.98
N SER A 75 25.01 16.33 8.44
CA SER A 75 25.88 15.18 8.12
C SER A 75 25.62 13.94 8.97
N ILE A 76 24.97 14.07 10.13
CA ILE A 76 24.59 12.97 11.02
C ILE A 76 23.11 13.06 11.41
N VAL A 77 22.50 11.93 11.77
CA VAL A 77 21.05 11.82 12.03
C VAL A 77 20.63 12.60 13.30
N GLU A 78 21.53 12.74 14.27
CA GLU A 78 21.36 13.49 15.51
C GLU A 78 21.44 15.02 15.32
N LEU A 79 21.94 15.45 14.16
CA LEU A 79 22.08 16.86 13.79
C LEU A 79 21.45 17.12 12.40
N PRO A 80 20.14 16.91 12.24
CA PRO A 80 19.48 17.15 10.97
C PRO A 80 19.35 18.64 10.70
N ALA A 81 19.32 19.05 9.43
CA ALA A 81 18.89 20.40 9.03
C ALA A 81 17.39 20.45 8.74
N LEU A 82 16.76 21.62 8.63
CA LEU A 82 15.39 21.76 8.16
C LEU A 82 15.32 21.84 6.63
N SER A 83 16.40 22.30 5.97
CA SER A 83 16.47 22.39 4.50
C SER A 83 17.92 22.40 4.00
N CYS A 84 18.10 22.10 2.70
CA CYS A 84 19.39 22.24 2.02
C CYS A 84 19.91 23.68 2.06
N GLN A 85 19.01 24.67 2.03
CA GLN A 85 19.37 26.08 2.14
C GLN A 85 19.95 26.40 3.54
N GLU A 86 19.44 25.80 4.60
CA GLU A 86 20.02 25.95 5.94
C GLU A 86 21.44 25.39 6.00
N ILE A 87 21.68 24.24 5.35
CA ILE A 87 23.02 23.64 5.25
C ILE A 87 23.95 24.57 4.47
N LYS A 88 23.52 25.04 3.31
CA LYS A 88 24.29 25.98 2.48
C LYS A 88 24.59 27.28 3.21
N ALA A 89 23.65 27.80 3.99
CA ALA A 89 23.87 28.98 4.83
C ALA A 89 24.83 28.71 5.99
N SER A 90 24.74 27.52 6.62
CA SER A 90 25.62 27.12 7.72
C SER A 90 27.06 26.89 7.24
N GLU A 91 27.24 26.09 6.20
CA GLU A 91 28.56 25.60 5.74
C GLU A 91 29.18 26.47 4.64
N GLY A 92 28.40 27.36 4.02
CA GLY A 92 28.90 28.31 3.03
C GLY A 92 29.54 27.62 1.84
N LYS A 93 30.82 27.91 1.58
CA LYS A 93 31.59 27.35 0.47
C LYS A 93 31.95 25.86 0.67
N ASP A 94 31.91 25.38 1.90
CA ASP A 94 32.21 23.98 2.23
C ASP A 94 30.98 23.08 2.03
N ALA A 95 29.82 23.65 1.69
CA ALA A 95 28.63 22.89 1.31
C ALA A 95 28.84 22.24 -0.07
N ILE A 96 28.82 20.91 -0.12
CA ILE A 96 28.96 20.13 -1.36
C ILE A 96 27.66 19.45 -1.73
N SER A 97 27.46 19.15 -3.01
CA SER A 97 26.28 18.40 -3.45
C SER A 97 26.37 16.95 -2.99
N ASN A 98 25.53 16.55 -2.03
CA ASN A 98 25.55 15.22 -1.42
C ASN A 98 24.23 14.93 -0.67
N LYS A 99 24.11 13.73 -0.08
CA LYS A 99 22.99 13.35 0.80
C LYS A 99 23.21 13.86 2.23
N TYR A 100 22.18 14.50 2.80
CA TYR A 100 22.14 15.07 4.14
C TYR A 100 20.86 14.65 4.89
N TRP A 101 20.95 14.59 6.21
CA TRP A 101 19.82 14.34 7.10
C TRP A 101 19.00 15.61 7.30
N LEU A 102 17.72 15.55 6.91
CA LEU A 102 16.77 16.66 7.03
C LEU A 102 15.57 16.29 7.91
N ASN A 103 15.03 17.27 8.63
CA ASN A 103 13.78 17.20 9.41
C ASN A 103 12.91 18.41 9.06
N PRO A 104 12.27 18.46 7.87
CA PRO A 104 11.63 19.67 7.34
C PRO A 104 10.44 20.17 8.18
N THR A 105 9.76 19.24 8.86
CA THR A 105 8.54 19.53 9.64
C THR A 105 8.82 19.88 11.09
N GLY A 106 10.07 19.73 11.57
CA GLY A 106 10.44 19.98 12.96
C GLY A 106 9.81 19.03 13.98
N ASN A 107 9.16 17.94 13.54
CA ASN A 107 8.46 16.98 14.40
C ASN A 107 9.35 15.86 14.94
N GLY A 108 10.64 15.85 14.56
CA GLY A 108 11.62 14.85 15.00
C GLY A 108 11.81 13.67 14.03
N LYS A 109 11.08 13.63 12.91
CA LYS A 109 11.27 12.60 11.87
C LYS A 109 12.36 13.04 10.87
N THR A 110 13.56 12.52 11.07
CA THR A 110 14.73 12.79 10.22
C THR A 110 14.80 11.83 9.03
N ARG A 111 15.15 12.32 7.83
CA ARG A 111 15.28 11.55 6.59
C ARG A 111 16.53 11.95 5.80
N LEU A 112 17.14 11.01 5.10
CA LEU A 112 18.32 11.26 4.27
C LEU A 112 17.89 11.72 2.87
N MET A 113 18.33 12.91 2.45
CA MET A 113 17.87 13.58 1.21
C MET A 113 19.07 14.17 0.46
N TYR A 114 19.07 14.15 -0.88
CA TYR A 114 20.14 14.76 -1.67
C TYR A 114 19.95 16.27 -1.78
N CYS A 115 21.02 17.04 -1.54
CA CYS A 115 21.05 18.48 -1.74
C CYS A 115 22.05 18.81 -2.84
N ASP A 116 21.63 19.49 -3.90
CA ASP A 116 22.55 20.09 -4.86
C ASP A 116 22.90 21.52 -4.43
N MET A 117 24.17 21.73 -4.04
CA MET A 117 24.64 23.01 -3.53
C MET A 117 25.02 24.00 -4.64
N ASN A 118 25.02 23.58 -5.92
CA ASN A 118 25.49 24.40 -7.04
C ASN A 118 24.42 25.31 -7.67
N LEU A 119 23.14 25.13 -7.36
CA LEU A 119 22.08 25.93 -7.97
C LEU A 119 21.84 27.26 -7.23
N GLY A 120 21.77 28.32 -8.05
CA GLY A 120 21.90 29.71 -7.63
C GLY A 120 20.64 30.33 -7.04
N THR A 121 19.46 30.05 -7.60
CA THR A 121 18.13 30.43 -7.07
C THR A 121 17.07 29.93 -8.05
N GLY A 122 16.03 29.26 -7.55
CA GLY A 122 14.78 29.02 -8.28
C GLY A 122 14.65 27.60 -8.84
N ASP A 123 14.28 26.69 -7.94
CA ASP A 123 13.68 25.36 -8.15
C ASP A 123 14.13 24.47 -9.32
N ILE A 124 14.57 23.25 -9.00
CA ILE A 124 14.87 22.20 -9.98
C ILE A 124 13.58 21.42 -10.19
N ASP A 125 13.14 21.22 -11.42
CA ASP A 125 12.10 20.22 -11.67
C ASP A 125 12.71 18.81 -11.61
N GLU A 126 12.77 18.27 -10.40
CA GLU A 126 13.33 16.94 -10.16
C GLU A 126 12.56 15.84 -10.91
N CYS A 127 11.31 16.10 -11.28
CA CYS A 127 10.46 15.18 -12.03
C CYS A 127 10.87 15.07 -13.52
N VAL A 128 11.66 16.01 -14.03
CA VAL A 128 12.06 16.07 -15.45
C VAL A 128 13.47 15.50 -15.68
N SER A 129 14.28 15.39 -14.64
CA SER A 129 15.72 15.03 -14.76
C SER A 129 16.04 13.56 -14.51
N ASP A 130 15.24 12.82 -13.74
CA ASP A 130 15.48 11.41 -13.43
C ASP A 130 14.16 10.62 -13.32
N SER A 131 13.97 9.66 -14.22
CA SER A 131 12.73 8.87 -14.35
C SER A 131 12.47 7.92 -13.17
N PHE A 132 13.39 7.86 -12.19
CA PHE A 132 13.33 6.98 -11.02
C PHE A 132 13.36 7.74 -9.68
N ILE A 133 13.10 9.05 -9.68
CA ILE A 133 13.20 9.87 -8.46
C ILE A 133 12.07 9.62 -7.45
N CYS A 134 10.96 9.08 -7.93
CA CYS A 134 9.89 8.50 -7.14
C CYS A 134 9.88 6.98 -7.27
N GLY A 135 9.26 6.29 -6.32
CA GLY A 135 9.12 4.84 -6.34
C GLY A 135 8.32 4.34 -7.55
N VAL A 136 8.46 3.04 -7.87
CA VAL A 136 7.61 2.39 -8.87
C VAL A 136 6.13 2.62 -8.54
N ASN A 137 5.31 2.96 -9.54
CA ASN A 137 3.91 3.35 -9.40
C ASN A 137 3.67 4.63 -8.56
N ALA A 138 4.56 5.62 -8.67
CA ALA A 138 4.37 6.96 -8.10
C ALA A 138 4.53 8.08 -9.14
N THR A 139 3.64 9.08 -9.14
CA THR A 139 3.81 10.34 -9.87
C THR A 139 4.64 11.33 -9.07
N CYS A 140 5.65 11.90 -9.72
CA CYS A 140 6.39 13.03 -9.20
C CYS A 140 5.61 14.34 -9.43
N VAL A 141 5.60 15.22 -8.44
CA VAL A 141 4.98 16.55 -8.44
C VAL A 141 6.03 17.55 -7.98
N ASN A 142 6.52 18.38 -8.90
CA ASN A 142 7.51 19.39 -8.56
C ASN A 142 6.93 20.51 -7.68
N THR A 143 7.71 21.03 -6.73
CA THR A 143 7.32 22.11 -5.81
C THR A 143 8.49 23.09 -5.61
N ASN A 144 8.23 24.37 -5.36
CA ASN A 144 9.32 25.36 -5.28
C ASN A 144 10.36 25.04 -4.16
N GLY A 145 11.51 24.49 -4.55
CA GLY A 145 12.62 24.03 -3.73
C GLY A 145 12.61 22.53 -3.36
N SER A 146 11.74 21.70 -3.96
CA SER A 146 11.59 20.26 -3.67
C SER A 146 10.65 19.55 -4.67
N TYR A 147 10.55 18.23 -4.63
CA TYR A 147 9.45 17.49 -5.26
C TYR A 147 8.66 16.68 -4.23
N GLY A 148 7.42 16.35 -4.56
CA GLY A 148 6.57 15.40 -3.85
C GLY A 148 6.30 14.20 -4.74
N CYS A 149 6.26 13.01 -4.16
CA CYS A 149 5.87 11.81 -4.89
C CYS A 149 4.49 11.36 -4.38
N THR A 150 3.59 11.03 -5.29
CA THR A 150 2.24 10.56 -4.97
C THR A 150 2.03 9.21 -5.61
N CYS A 151 1.59 8.20 -4.85
CA CYS A 151 1.35 6.88 -5.42
C CYS A 151 0.16 6.92 -6.39
N MET A 152 0.33 6.30 -7.56
CA MET A 152 -0.63 6.38 -8.67
C MET A 152 -1.87 5.50 -8.46
N GLU A 153 -1.75 4.44 -7.65
CA GLU A 153 -2.83 3.45 -7.46
C GLU A 153 -3.82 3.89 -6.38
N GLU A 154 -5.11 3.78 -6.67
CA GLU A 154 -6.19 4.06 -5.73
C GLU A 154 -6.07 3.13 -4.50
N GLY A 155 -5.87 3.70 -3.32
CA GLY A 155 -5.66 2.95 -2.07
C GLY A 155 -4.23 2.46 -1.81
N SER A 156 -3.24 2.86 -2.62
CA SER A 156 -1.82 2.67 -2.29
C SER A 156 -1.37 3.65 -1.19
N VAL A 157 -0.57 3.15 -0.25
CA VAL A 157 -0.09 3.94 0.89
C VAL A 157 1.43 4.02 0.84
N GLY A 158 1.96 5.22 0.96
CA GLY A 158 3.39 5.45 0.87
C GLY A 158 3.73 6.93 0.88
N ASP A 159 5.01 7.23 0.96
CA ASP A 159 5.54 8.59 0.82
C ASP A 159 5.92 8.93 -0.63
N GLY A 160 5.57 8.05 -1.57
CA GLY A 160 5.84 8.18 -2.99
C GLY A 160 7.29 7.88 -3.40
N GLY A 161 8.25 7.77 -2.46
CA GLY A 161 9.57 7.17 -2.70
C GLY A 161 9.52 5.65 -2.58
N VAL A 162 8.65 5.16 -1.69
CA VAL A 162 8.20 3.78 -1.63
C VAL A 162 6.68 3.79 -1.67
N CYS A 163 6.11 3.39 -2.79
CA CYS A 163 4.69 3.13 -2.89
C CYS A 163 4.44 1.68 -2.54
N SER A 164 3.76 1.47 -1.41
CA SER A 164 3.13 0.17 -1.16
C SER A 164 1.87 0.12 -2.02
N GLY A 165 2.05 -0.15 -3.31
CA GLY A 165 1.11 -1.02 -4.00
C GLY A 165 1.07 -2.34 -3.23
N LYS A 166 -0.07 -3.02 -3.21
CA LYS A 166 -0.38 -4.14 -2.28
C LYS A 166 0.66 -5.26 -2.17
N GLU A 167 1.75 -5.34 -2.96
CA GLU A 167 2.61 -6.52 -3.02
C GLU A 167 4.12 -6.21 -3.23
N CYS A 168 4.76 -5.42 -2.34
CA CYS A 168 6.22 -5.46 -2.20
C CYS A 168 6.68 -6.84 -1.74
N ARG A 169 7.67 -7.43 -2.43
CA ARG A 169 8.28 -8.70 -2.03
C ARG A 169 9.43 -8.47 -1.06
N SER A 170 9.51 -9.26 0.00
CA SER A 170 10.59 -9.31 1.00
C SER A 170 10.86 -10.78 1.36
N ILE A 171 12.07 -11.28 1.09
CA ILE A 171 12.46 -12.66 1.37
C ILE A 171 13.74 -12.70 2.20
N LEU A 172 13.82 -13.64 3.14
CA LEU A 172 14.99 -13.86 3.98
C LEU A 172 15.60 -15.23 3.66
N PHE A 173 16.87 -15.26 3.26
CA PHE A 173 17.60 -16.51 3.03
C PHE A 173 18.06 -17.13 4.34
N LYS A 174 17.87 -18.44 4.48
CA LYS A 174 18.40 -19.27 5.55
C LYS A 174 19.90 -19.54 5.35
N GLU A 175 20.49 -20.22 6.33
CA GLU A 175 21.88 -20.66 6.26
C GLU A 175 22.15 -21.57 5.06
N PRO A 176 23.27 -21.40 4.34
CA PRO A 176 23.58 -22.21 3.16
C PRO A 176 23.90 -23.67 3.51
N ILE A 177 23.41 -24.60 2.71
CA ILE A 177 23.69 -26.04 2.83
C ILE A 177 24.66 -26.44 1.72
N ARG A 178 25.88 -26.83 2.11
CA ARG A 178 26.94 -27.24 1.19
C ARG A 178 26.72 -28.64 0.63
N ASP A 179 27.30 -28.86 -0.56
CA ASP A 179 27.30 -30.11 -1.32
C ASP A 179 25.88 -30.67 -1.57
N LYS A 180 24.91 -29.77 -1.68
CA LYS A 180 23.50 -30.09 -1.84
C LYS A 180 22.85 -29.28 -2.94
N VAL A 181 21.86 -29.89 -3.58
CA VAL A 181 21.01 -29.28 -4.60
C VAL A 181 19.58 -29.77 -4.52
N MET A 182 18.65 -28.90 -4.91
CA MET A 182 17.27 -29.25 -5.23
C MET A 182 17.17 -29.70 -6.69
N LYS A 183 16.57 -30.86 -6.97
CA LYS A 183 16.30 -31.35 -8.33
C LYS A 183 14.81 -31.47 -8.62
N GLY A 184 14.44 -31.34 -9.89
CA GLY A 184 13.04 -31.47 -10.36
C GLY A 184 12.19 -30.21 -10.24
N HIS A 185 12.75 -29.14 -9.66
CA HIS A 185 12.04 -27.91 -9.30
C HIS A 185 12.61 -26.66 -9.98
N LEU A 186 13.38 -26.83 -11.06
CA LEU A 186 14.09 -25.76 -11.76
C LEU A 186 13.09 -24.82 -12.46
N ILE A 187 13.11 -23.55 -12.08
CA ILE A 187 12.41 -22.46 -12.78
C ILE A 187 13.30 -21.91 -13.90
N ARG A 188 14.55 -21.58 -13.56
CA ARG A 188 15.48 -20.92 -14.48
C ARG A 188 16.93 -21.24 -14.15
N LEU A 189 17.73 -21.45 -15.19
CA LEU A 189 19.18 -21.64 -15.14
C LEU A 189 19.87 -20.40 -15.72
N VAL A 190 20.83 -19.80 -15.01
CA VAL A 190 21.55 -18.59 -15.44
C VAL A 190 23.01 -18.63 -14.98
N ASP A 191 23.94 -18.16 -15.82
CA ASP A 191 25.32 -17.87 -15.41
C ASP A 191 25.40 -16.50 -14.72
N VAL A 192 26.03 -16.46 -13.55
CA VAL A 192 26.15 -15.26 -12.73
C VAL A 192 27.58 -15.04 -12.23
N PRO A 193 28.01 -13.79 -11.99
CA PRO A 193 29.38 -13.50 -11.55
C PRO A 193 29.63 -13.87 -10.08
N HIS A 194 28.61 -13.81 -9.22
CA HIS A 194 28.72 -14.18 -7.80
C HIS A 194 27.35 -14.57 -7.22
N GLN A 195 27.36 -15.20 -6.04
CA GLN A 195 26.16 -15.70 -5.35
C GLN A 195 25.10 -14.61 -5.09
N GLY A 196 25.52 -13.38 -4.80
CA GLY A 196 24.60 -12.24 -4.60
C GLY A 196 23.68 -11.99 -5.80
N SER A 197 24.17 -12.15 -7.04
CA SER A 197 23.36 -12.01 -8.25
C SER A 197 22.27 -13.08 -8.30
N CYS A 198 22.57 -14.31 -7.88
CA CYS A 198 21.60 -15.39 -7.81
C CYS A 198 20.48 -15.09 -6.80
N LYS A 199 20.84 -14.51 -5.64
CA LYS A 199 19.86 -14.06 -4.63
C LYS A 199 18.92 -12.96 -5.19
N VAL A 200 19.47 -11.99 -5.93
CA VAL A 200 18.67 -10.93 -6.58
C VAL A 200 17.76 -11.51 -7.66
N LEU A 201 18.25 -12.46 -8.48
CA LEU A 201 17.42 -13.12 -9.47
C LEU A 201 16.25 -13.90 -8.83
N CYS A 202 16.50 -14.59 -7.71
CA CYS A 202 15.44 -15.25 -6.95
C CYS A 202 14.43 -14.25 -6.37
N TYR A 203 14.89 -13.11 -5.87
CA TYR A 203 14.03 -12.02 -5.42
C TYR A 203 13.10 -11.50 -6.52
N LEU A 204 13.62 -11.36 -7.74
CA LEU A 204 12.86 -10.88 -8.89
C LEU A 204 11.90 -11.93 -9.46
N GLU A 205 12.14 -13.23 -9.24
CA GLU A 205 11.29 -14.34 -9.70
C GLU A 205 10.27 -14.74 -8.62
N PRO A 206 8.98 -14.34 -8.72
CA PRO A 206 7.99 -14.49 -7.64
C PRO A 206 7.77 -15.91 -7.13
N ASN A 207 8.02 -16.92 -7.98
CA ASN A 207 7.86 -18.32 -7.62
C ASN A 207 9.14 -18.95 -7.04
N CYS A 208 10.27 -18.24 -7.04
CA CYS A 208 11.52 -18.75 -6.50
C CYS A 208 11.49 -18.78 -4.96
N VAL A 209 11.76 -19.95 -4.37
CA VAL A 209 11.87 -20.14 -2.91
C VAL A 209 13.21 -20.76 -2.49
N SER A 210 14.04 -21.17 -3.44
CA SER A 210 15.42 -21.57 -3.16
C SER A 210 16.30 -21.42 -4.40
N ILE A 211 17.61 -21.45 -4.19
CA ILE A 211 18.62 -21.45 -5.24
C ILE A 211 19.61 -22.60 -5.06
N ASN A 212 20.07 -23.18 -6.16
CA ASN A 212 21.33 -23.93 -6.18
C ASN A 212 22.40 -23.08 -6.84
N PHE A 213 23.59 -23.07 -6.26
CA PHE A 213 24.72 -22.27 -6.73
C PHE A 213 25.97 -23.13 -6.84
N GLY A 214 26.63 -23.16 -7.99
CA GLY A 214 27.80 -24.00 -8.23
C GLY A 214 28.71 -23.46 -9.33
N PRO A 215 29.86 -24.10 -9.60
CA PRO A 215 30.84 -23.62 -10.58
C PRO A 215 30.33 -23.74 -12.03
N SER A 216 30.66 -22.76 -12.88
CA SER A 216 30.47 -22.79 -14.33
C SER A 216 31.81 -22.95 -15.07
N GLN A 217 31.78 -23.49 -16.30
CA GLN A 217 32.99 -23.83 -17.07
C GLN A 217 33.80 -22.60 -17.54
N GLY A 218 33.26 -21.38 -17.40
CA GLY A 218 33.88 -20.11 -17.86
C GLY A 218 34.38 -19.17 -16.76
N GLY A 219 34.55 -19.64 -15.51
CA GLY A 219 34.95 -18.79 -14.38
C GLY A 219 33.82 -18.01 -13.70
N ASN A 220 32.61 -18.06 -14.27
CA ASN A 220 31.36 -17.65 -13.63
C ASN A 220 30.77 -18.80 -12.79
N TYR A 221 29.59 -18.57 -12.21
CA TYR A 221 28.85 -19.56 -11.43
C TYR A 221 27.48 -19.86 -12.06
N ILE A 222 27.06 -21.12 -11.98
CA ILE A 222 25.71 -21.55 -12.34
C ILE A 222 24.76 -21.22 -11.18
N CYS A 223 23.68 -20.53 -11.50
CA CYS A 223 22.55 -20.23 -10.62
C CYS A 223 21.29 -20.95 -11.13
N GLU A 224 20.75 -21.85 -10.31
CA GLU A 224 19.47 -22.53 -10.54
C GLU A 224 18.44 -21.95 -9.58
N LEU A 225 17.41 -21.28 -10.10
CA LEU A 225 16.26 -20.82 -9.31
C LEU A 225 15.24 -21.94 -9.19
N ASN A 226 14.73 -22.24 -7.99
CA ASN A 226 13.81 -23.34 -7.77
C ASN A 226 12.49 -22.91 -7.11
N ASN A 227 11.39 -23.59 -7.45
CA ASN A 227 10.06 -23.38 -6.87
C ASN A 227 9.77 -24.24 -5.63
N ALA A 228 10.76 -25.01 -5.16
CA ALA A 228 10.71 -25.81 -3.95
C ALA A 228 11.92 -25.54 -3.04
N SER A 229 11.76 -25.76 -1.74
CA SER A 229 12.82 -25.63 -0.72
C SER A 229 13.11 -26.97 -0.03
N ASP A 230 14.16 -27.04 0.76
CA ASP A 230 14.54 -28.20 1.60
C ASP A 230 13.45 -28.66 2.59
N GLU A 231 12.42 -27.84 2.84
CA GLU A 231 11.25 -28.18 3.66
C GLU A 231 10.12 -28.86 2.86
N SER A 232 10.23 -28.94 1.54
CA SER A 232 9.25 -29.62 0.68
C SER A 232 9.29 -31.12 0.96
N GLN A 233 8.15 -31.75 1.26
CA GLN A 233 8.10 -33.16 1.65
C GLN A 233 8.50 -34.09 0.48
N GLY A 234 9.77 -34.45 0.42
CA GLY A 234 10.32 -35.41 -0.54
C GLY A 234 11.83 -35.58 -0.37
N SER A 235 12.27 -36.65 0.32
CA SER A 235 13.70 -36.95 0.54
C SER A 235 14.48 -37.21 -0.77
N SER A 236 13.79 -37.47 -1.89
CA SER A 236 14.41 -37.77 -3.20
C SER A 236 14.93 -36.54 -3.94
N ASP A 237 14.39 -35.37 -3.64
CA ASP A 237 14.58 -34.16 -4.45
C ASP A 237 15.80 -33.37 -3.97
N PHE A 238 16.16 -33.53 -2.69
CA PHE A 238 17.32 -32.90 -2.07
C PHE A 238 18.56 -33.82 -2.13
N GLN A 239 19.36 -33.64 -3.17
CA GLN A 239 20.45 -34.55 -3.53
C GLN A 239 21.82 -33.99 -3.22
N SER A 240 22.77 -34.88 -2.96
CA SER A 240 24.18 -34.51 -2.82
C SER A 240 24.79 -34.21 -4.19
N LYS A 241 25.50 -33.09 -4.30
CA LYS A 241 26.26 -32.69 -5.49
C LYS A 241 27.46 -31.86 -5.03
N GLN A 242 28.65 -32.40 -5.26
CA GLN A 242 29.90 -31.78 -4.85
C GLN A 242 30.06 -30.39 -5.50
N ASP A 243 30.62 -29.45 -4.74
CA ASP A 243 30.90 -28.05 -5.14
C ASP A 243 29.66 -27.18 -5.40
N TYR A 244 28.47 -27.68 -5.05
CA TYR A 244 27.24 -26.90 -5.09
C TYR A 244 26.80 -26.49 -3.68
N THR A 245 26.15 -25.35 -3.57
CA THR A 245 25.53 -24.85 -2.34
C THR A 245 24.06 -24.58 -2.59
N HIS A 246 23.20 -25.13 -1.75
CA HIS A 246 21.77 -24.85 -1.74
C HIS A 246 21.44 -23.76 -0.73
N LEU A 247 20.56 -22.83 -1.09
CA LEU A 247 20.03 -21.82 -0.18
C LEU A 247 18.53 -21.69 -0.33
N SER A 248 17.79 -21.93 0.74
CA SER A 248 16.34 -21.70 0.82
C SER A 248 16.02 -20.36 1.47
N ILE A 249 14.83 -19.84 1.19
CA ILE A 249 14.25 -18.76 1.98
C ILE A 249 13.42 -19.30 3.15
N GLU A 250 13.11 -18.44 4.12
CA GLU A 250 11.95 -18.63 4.98
C GLU A 250 10.68 -18.66 4.12
N ASN A 251 10.02 -19.82 4.05
CA ASN A 251 8.99 -20.09 3.06
C ASN A 251 7.63 -20.39 3.73
N PRO A 252 6.77 -19.38 3.95
CA PRO A 252 5.42 -19.59 4.46
C PRO A 252 4.54 -20.48 3.56
N CYS A 253 4.89 -20.62 2.28
CA CYS A 253 4.18 -21.47 1.33
C CYS A 253 4.38 -22.98 1.59
N SER A 254 5.34 -23.40 2.41
CA SER A 254 5.55 -24.82 2.76
C SER A 254 4.33 -25.44 3.45
N SER A 255 3.53 -24.62 4.13
CA SER A 255 2.27 -25.01 4.77
C SER A 255 1.08 -25.19 3.80
N SER A 256 1.27 -24.99 2.50
CA SER A 256 0.23 -25.01 1.47
C SER A 256 -0.99 -24.13 1.80
N PRO A 257 -0.81 -22.82 2.04
CA PRO A 257 -1.88 -21.94 2.51
C PRO A 257 -2.94 -21.58 1.44
N CYS A 258 -2.64 -21.81 0.16
CA CYS A 258 -3.52 -21.48 -0.96
C CYS A 258 -4.41 -22.68 -1.33
N PHE A 259 -5.73 -22.46 -1.38
CA PHE A 259 -6.74 -23.47 -1.65
C PHE A 259 -7.08 -23.53 -3.15
N ASN A 260 -7.86 -24.54 -3.54
CA ASN A 260 -8.42 -24.69 -4.89
C ASN A 260 -7.38 -24.62 -6.00
N ASN A 261 -6.18 -25.18 -5.77
CA ASN A 261 -5.06 -25.16 -6.72
C ASN A 261 -4.44 -23.76 -6.97
N GLY A 262 -4.55 -22.85 -6.00
CA GLY A 262 -3.90 -21.53 -6.06
C GLY A 262 -2.39 -21.60 -5.90
N THR A 263 -1.68 -20.73 -6.61
CA THR A 263 -0.21 -20.65 -6.56
C THR A 263 0.23 -19.77 -5.40
N CYS A 264 0.99 -20.32 -4.46
CA CYS A 264 1.57 -19.56 -3.36
C CYS A 264 2.88 -18.90 -3.76
N GLN A 265 3.04 -17.61 -3.46
CA GLN A 265 4.26 -16.85 -3.69
C GLN A 265 4.75 -16.24 -2.38
N ALA A 266 5.98 -16.58 -1.99
CA ALA A 266 6.57 -16.17 -0.72
C ALA A 266 7.14 -14.75 -0.78
N GLY A 267 7.14 -14.11 0.38
CA GLY A 267 7.67 -12.77 0.63
C GLY A 267 6.70 -11.63 0.37
N TYR A 268 5.42 -11.89 0.13
CA TYR A 268 4.44 -10.84 -0.17
C TYR A 268 3.51 -10.59 1.00
N THR A 269 3.03 -9.35 1.15
CA THR A 269 2.11 -8.92 2.22
C THR A 269 2.68 -9.08 3.65
N GLU A 270 1.97 -8.60 4.65
CA GLU A 270 2.34 -8.77 6.07
C GLU A 270 2.33 -10.24 6.52
N LYS A 271 1.68 -11.13 5.75
CA LYS A 271 1.62 -12.57 6.05
C LYS A 271 2.85 -13.34 5.55
N GLY A 272 3.74 -12.68 4.80
CA GLY A 272 4.91 -13.30 4.19
C GLY A 272 4.60 -14.18 2.97
N PHE A 273 3.36 -14.22 2.49
CA PHE A 273 2.99 -14.81 1.21
C PHE A 273 1.76 -14.14 0.58
N ARG A 274 1.56 -14.39 -0.72
CA ARG A 274 0.30 -14.13 -1.45
C ARG A 274 -0.13 -15.37 -2.20
N CYS A 275 -1.44 -15.54 -2.38
CA CYS A 275 -1.99 -16.57 -3.26
C CYS A 275 -2.42 -15.95 -4.58
N LYS A 276 -1.91 -16.47 -5.70
CA LYS A 276 -2.46 -16.22 -7.03
C LYS A 276 -3.56 -17.25 -7.27
N CYS A 277 -4.79 -16.80 -7.19
CA CYS A 277 -5.95 -17.67 -7.30
C CYS A 277 -6.16 -18.12 -8.74
N PRO A 278 -6.52 -19.40 -8.94
CA PRO A 278 -6.92 -19.87 -10.25
C PRO A 278 -8.28 -19.28 -10.60
N LEU A 279 -8.61 -19.37 -11.88
CA LEU A 279 -9.83 -18.83 -12.45
C LEU A 279 -11.07 -19.29 -11.66
N GLY A 280 -11.92 -18.33 -11.27
CA GLY A 280 -13.16 -18.56 -10.53
C GLY A 280 -13.03 -18.50 -9.01
N PHE A 281 -11.82 -18.34 -8.47
CA PHE A 281 -11.58 -18.24 -7.04
C PHE A 281 -10.96 -16.89 -6.65
N THR A 282 -11.29 -16.43 -5.45
CA THR A 282 -10.85 -15.16 -4.88
C THR A 282 -10.61 -15.27 -3.37
N GLY A 283 -10.19 -14.16 -2.76
CA GLY A 283 -9.82 -14.04 -1.37
C GLY A 283 -8.37 -14.42 -1.09
N VAL A 284 -7.87 -14.06 0.10
CA VAL A 284 -6.44 -14.11 0.47
C VAL A 284 -5.82 -15.51 0.29
N ASN A 285 -6.62 -16.55 0.47
CA ASN A 285 -6.19 -17.95 0.37
C ASN A 285 -6.91 -18.71 -0.76
N CYS A 286 -7.59 -18.03 -1.68
CA CYS A 286 -8.35 -18.65 -2.78
C CYS A 286 -9.48 -19.60 -2.33
N LYS A 287 -10.05 -19.35 -1.14
CA LYS A 287 -11.16 -20.15 -0.60
C LYS A 287 -12.52 -19.75 -1.16
N LYS A 288 -12.70 -18.48 -1.53
CA LYS A 288 -14.00 -17.95 -1.99
C LYS A 288 -14.13 -18.19 -3.50
N ALA A 289 -15.32 -18.53 -3.98
CA ALA A 289 -15.63 -18.41 -5.41
C ALA A 289 -15.87 -16.94 -5.76
N CYS A 290 -15.66 -16.52 -7.01
CA CYS A 290 -16.09 -15.19 -7.45
C CYS A 290 -17.62 -15.09 -7.34
N SER A 291 -18.08 -14.27 -6.41
CA SER A 291 -19.48 -13.94 -6.15
C SER A 291 -19.63 -12.43 -5.97
N PHE A 292 -20.84 -11.93 -6.21
CA PHE A 292 -21.26 -10.63 -5.72
C PHE A 292 -22.35 -10.84 -4.66
N ASP A 293 -21.89 -11.04 -3.44
CA ASP A 293 -22.71 -11.24 -2.24
C ASP A 293 -22.66 -10.05 -1.27
N PHE A 294 -21.94 -8.98 -1.62
CA PHE A 294 -21.84 -7.72 -0.88
C PHE A 294 -21.24 -7.80 0.53
N GLU A 295 -20.79 -8.98 0.98
CA GLU A 295 -20.19 -9.20 2.31
C GLU A 295 -18.88 -8.43 2.51
N ASP A 296 -18.18 -8.14 1.42
CA ASP A 296 -16.96 -7.33 1.39
C ASP A 296 -17.24 -5.87 0.90
N GLY A 297 -18.51 -5.46 0.81
CA GLY A 297 -18.94 -4.15 0.32
C GLY A 297 -19.29 -4.10 -1.17
N ILE A 298 -19.54 -2.89 -1.70
CA ILE A 298 -19.83 -2.65 -3.13
C ILE A 298 -18.59 -2.37 -3.97
N GLY A 299 -17.40 -2.25 -3.39
CA GLY A 299 -16.11 -2.19 -4.10
C GLY A 299 -16.12 -1.32 -5.39
N ALA A 300 -15.75 -1.93 -6.52
CA ALA A 300 -15.69 -1.30 -7.84
C ALA A 300 -17.03 -1.30 -8.61
N TRP A 301 -18.17 -1.41 -7.91
CA TRP A 301 -19.47 -1.23 -8.56
C TRP A 301 -19.70 0.24 -8.90
N GLU A 302 -20.09 0.51 -10.14
CA GLU A 302 -20.37 1.85 -10.62
C GLU A 302 -21.82 2.23 -10.33
N MET A 303 -21.99 3.29 -9.53
CA MET A 303 -23.31 3.80 -9.18
C MET A 303 -23.67 5.05 -9.97
N THR A 304 -24.95 5.18 -10.32
CA THR A 304 -25.54 6.43 -10.82
C THR A 304 -26.77 6.78 -9.98
N GLY A 305 -27.12 8.06 -9.93
CA GLY A 305 -28.28 8.52 -9.16
C GLY A 305 -28.08 8.38 -7.65
N ARG A 306 -29.18 8.25 -6.90
CA ARG A 306 -29.18 8.24 -5.43
C ARG A 306 -29.84 7.02 -4.79
N ALA A 307 -30.36 6.08 -5.57
CA ALA A 307 -30.95 4.83 -5.07
C ALA A 307 -29.99 4.02 -4.18
N PHE A 308 -28.69 4.01 -4.51
CA PHE A 308 -27.73 3.07 -3.93
C PHE A 308 -26.65 3.69 -3.01
N ILE A 309 -26.74 4.99 -2.69
CA ILE A 309 -25.67 5.72 -1.97
C ILE A 309 -25.40 5.27 -0.53
N TYR A 310 -26.33 4.52 0.06
CA TYR A 310 -26.21 3.96 1.42
C TYR A 310 -26.07 2.43 1.42
N GLN A 311 -25.77 1.83 0.27
CA GLN A 311 -25.67 0.39 0.08
C GLN A 311 -24.20 -0.08 0.11
N PRO A 312 -23.92 -1.34 0.51
CA PRO A 312 -24.89 -2.34 0.96
C PRO A 312 -25.39 -2.05 2.37
N THR A 313 -26.52 -2.66 2.73
CA THR A 313 -27.15 -2.49 4.03
C THR A 313 -26.90 -3.70 4.93
N PHE A 314 -26.64 -3.46 6.23
CA PHE A 314 -26.32 -4.51 7.19
C PHE A 314 -27.57 -5.08 7.89
N GLY A 315 -27.73 -6.39 7.83
CA GLY A 315 -28.76 -7.15 8.52
C GLY A 315 -30.16 -7.02 7.93
N ASP A 316 -31.13 -7.70 8.56
CA ASP A 316 -32.52 -7.76 8.10
C ASP A 316 -33.32 -6.53 8.57
N ASN A 317 -33.22 -5.43 7.81
CA ASN A 317 -33.87 -4.16 8.12
C ASN A 317 -35.42 -4.22 8.01
N PRO A 318 -36.02 -4.91 7.02
CA PRO A 318 -37.46 -5.15 7.01
C PRO A 318 -37.97 -5.82 8.30
N LYS A 319 -37.29 -6.88 8.75
CA LYS A 319 -37.66 -7.58 9.99
C LYS A 319 -37.51 -6.69 11.23
N ALA A 320 -36.50 -5.82 11.28
CA ALA A 320 -36.34 -4.85 12.36
C ALA A 320 -37.53 -3.87 12.44
N ARG A 321 -38.16 -3.56 11.29
CA ARG A 321 -39.42 -2.79 11.21
C ARG A 321 -40.68 -3.65 11.43
N LYS A 322 -40.54 -4.90 11.88
CA LYS A 322 -41.65 -5.88 12.06
C LYS A 322 -42.39 -6.21 10.77
N ARG A 323 -41.70 -6.16 9.63
CA ARG A 323 -42.19 -6.62 8.33
C ARG A 323 -41.74 -8.06 8.05
N GLU A 324 -42.08 -8.55 6.86
CA GLU A 324 -41.51 -9.78 6.32
C GLU A 324 -39.97 -9.72 6.27
N THR A 325 -39.31 -10.87 6.38
CA THR A 325 -37.83 -10.95 6.34
C THR A 325 -37.33 -10.76 4.92
N ALA A 326 -36.20 -10.06 4.75
CA ALA A 326 -35.53 -9.94 3.45
C ALA A 326 -34.99 -11.29 2.94
N LYS A 327 -34.69 -12.24 3.85
CA LYS A 327 -34.01 -13.52 3.54
C LYS A 327 -32.70 -13.34 2.77
N GLN A 328 -31.93 -12.32 3.13
CA GLN A 328 -30.57 -12.13 2.63
C GLN A 328 -29.67 -13.31 3.01
N GLN A 329 -28.63 -13.54 2.22
CA GLN A 329 -27.63 -14.57 2.43
C GLN A 329 -26.35 -13.94 2.98
N GLY A 330 -26.18 -14.05 4.30
CA GLY A 330 -25.08 -13.39 4.99
C GLY A 330 -25.57 -12.17 5.77
N ASP A 331 -24.67 -11.22 5.97
CA ASP A 331 -24.88 -10.02 6.78
C ASP A 331 -25.20 -8.79 5.92
N TRP A 332 -24.79 -8.73 4.66
CA TRP A 332 -24.83 -7.55 3.80
C TRP A 332 -25.53 -7.83 2.48
N TRP A 333 -26.31 -6.87 1.99
CA TRP A 333 -27.09 -7.02 0.76
C TRP A 333 -27.49 -5.66 0.20
N ILE A 334 -28.02 -5.61 -1.02
CA ILE A 334 -28.59 -4.38 -1.60
C ILE A 334 -30.08 -4.32 -1.28
N GLY A 335 -30.51 -3.31 -0.54
CA GLY A 335 -31.92 -2.97 -0.36
C GLY A 335 -32.13 -1.50 -0.62
N GLY A 336 -32.60 -1.11 -1.80
CA GLY A 336 -32.66 0.30 -2.25
C GLY A 336 -33.42 1.23 -1.29
N SER A 337 -34.39 0.69 -0.55
CA SER A 337 -35.16 1.42 0.46
C SER A 337 -34.48 1.54 1.83
N GLU A 338 -33.50 0.68 2.09
CA GLU A 338 -32.86 0.52 3.38
C GLU A 338 -31.71 1.49 3.59
N ARG A 339 -31.42 1.79 4.86
CA ARG A 339 -30.24 2.57 5.24
C ARG A 339 -29.61 2.02 6.51
N ARG A 340 -28.65 1.11 6.35
CA ARG A 340 -27.78 0.67 7.43
C ARG A 340 -26.36 0.37 6.93
N PRO A 341 -25.63 1.41 6.48
CA PRO A 341 -24.31 1.23 5.87
C PRO A 341 -23.24 0.78 6.86
N THR A 342 -23.47 0.88 8.18
CA THR A 342 -22.57 0.37 9.22
C THR A 342 -23.31 -0.48 10.26
N LYS A 343 -22.59 -1.39 10.93
CA LYS A 343 -23.18 -2.24 11.99
C LYS A 343 -23.72 -1.42 13.17
N SER A 344 -23.12 -0.25 13.42
CA SER A 344 -23.51 0.71 14.46
C SER A 344 -24.78 1.50 14.13
N ASP A 345 -25.17 1.61 12.86
CA ASP A 345 -26.37 2.32 12.48
C ASP A 345 -27.63 1.59 12.99
N PRO A 346 -28.69 2.32 13.40
CA PRO A 346 -29.93 1.71 13.87
C PRO A 346 -30.58 0.79 12.83
N ALA A 347 -31.02 -0.39 13.27
CA ALA A 347 -31.71 -1.35 12.42
C ALA A 347 -33.08 -0.83 11.98
N GLY A 348 -33.43 -1.06 10.71
CA GLY A 348 -34.73 -0.69 10.14
C GLY A 348 -34.82 0.77 9.66
N ASN A 349 -33.72 1.52 9.65
CA ASN A 349 -33.68 2.85 9.05
C ASN A 349 -33.92 2.78 7.53
N LEU A 350 -34.64 3.77 7.01
CA LEU A 350 -34.96 3.93 5.59
C LEU A 350 -34.09 5.03 4.96
N ASN A 351 -34.03 5.03 3.63
CA ASN A 351 -33.40 6.10 2.86
C ASN A 351 -34.05 7.47 3.21
N PRO A 352 -33.26 8.48 3.65
CA PRO A 352 -33.77 9.78 4.09
C PRO A 352 -34.48 10.57 3.00
N ASP A 353 -34.17 10.29 1.74
CA ASP A 353 -34.77 10.94 0.59
C ASP A 353 -36.15 10.35 0.23
N GLY A 354 -36.57 9.34 0.98
CA GLY A 354 -37.77 8.52 0.77
C GLY A 354 -37.37 7.08 0.49
N ALA A 355 -38.09 6.12 1.08
CA ALA A 355 -37.82 4.70 0.90
C ALA A 355 -37.79 4.27 -0.58
N ASP A 356 -38.75 4.76 -1.37
CA ASP A 356 -38.94 4.32 -2.76
C ASP A 356 -38.78 5.47 -3.78
N LYS A 357 -38.23 6.61 -3.35
CA LYS A 357 -38.18 7.84 -4.18
C LYS A 357 -36.90 7.99 -5.00
N PRO A 358 -35.71 7.65 -4.50
CA PRO A 358 -34.47 7.88 -5.21
C PRO A 358 -34.28 6.89 -6.34
N ASN A 359 -33.92 7.40 -7.52
CA ASN A 359 -33.65 6.58 -8.70
C ASN A 359 -32.14 6.44 -8.91
N GLY A 360 -31.73 5.40 -9.63
CA GLY A 360 -30.33 5.18 -9.97
C GLY A 360 -30.05 3.80 -10.56
N THR A 361 -28.77 3.54 -10.82
CA THR A 361 -28.29 2.22 -11.21
C THR A 361 -27.09 1.82 -10.38
N LEU A 362 -26.88 0.52 -10.19
CA LEU A 362 -25.67 -0.05 -9.60
C LEU A 362 -25.15 -1.14 -10.54
N THR A 363 -24.00 -0.91 -11.17
CA THR A 363 -23.43 -1.78 -12.21
C THR A 363 -22.19 -2.49 -11.68
N SER A 364 -22.17 -3.81 -11.80
CA SER A 364 -21.06 -4.62 -11.32
C SER A 364 -19.79 -4.38 -12.13
N PRO A 365 -18.62 -4.66 -11.53
CA PRO A 365 -17.45 -5.09 -12.27
C PRO A 365 -17.76 -6.08 -13.40
N CYS A 366 -16.96 -6.05 -14.46
CA CYS A 366 -17.01 -7.09 -15.47
C CYS A 366 -16.67 -8.44 -14.86
N PHE A 367 -17.29 -9.51 -15.33
CA PHE A 367 -16.91 -10.89 -15.01
C PHE A 367 -17.04 -11.74 -16.28
N ARG A 368 -16.28 -12.84 -16.34
CA ARG A 368 -16.32 -13.78 -17.46
C ARG A 368 -17.21 -14.96 -17.11
N ILE A 369 -18.11 -15.34 -18.01
CA ILE A 369 -18.99 -16.49 -17.86
C ILE A 369 -18.22 -17.75 -18.26
N VAL A 370 -18.23 -18.80 -17.44
CA VAL A 370 -17.52 -20.06 -17.73
C VAL A 370 -18.35 -21.33 -17.57
N GLY A 371 -19.57 -21.22 -17.08
CA GLY A 371 -20.52 -22.33 -17.08
C GLY A 371 -21.91 -21.89 -17.48
N LYS A 372 -22.88 -22.74 -17.19
CA LYS A 372 -24.21 -22.68 -17.82
C LYS A 372 -25.22 -21.82 -17.07
N SER A 373 -24.96 -21.53 -15.80
CA SER A 373 -25.94 -20.83 -14.96
C SER A 373 -25.31 -19.76 -14.07
N ILE A 374 -26.06 -18.68 -13.93
CA ILE A 374 -25.82 -17.63 -12.93
C ILE A 374 -27.09 -17.55 -12.08
N SER A 375 -26.93 -17.55 -10.76
CA SER A 375 -28.03 -17.46 -9.80
C SER A 375 -27.82 -16.30 -8.83
N PHE A 376 -28.91 -15.70 -8.38
CA PHE A 376 -28.90 -14.57 -7.45
C PHE A 376 -30.22 -14.53 -6.67
N LEU A 377 -30.24 -13.79 -5.57
CA LEU A 377 -31.45 -13.44 -4.83
C LEU A 377 -31.98 -12.09 -5.34
N ILE A 378 -33.28 -12.00 -5.56
CA ILE A 378 -33.94 -10.75 -5.97
C ILE A 378 -35.29 -10.59 -5.25
N GLY A 379 -35.64 -9.37 -4.92
CA GLY A 379 -36.91 -8.93 -4.32
C GLY A 379 -37.16 -7.45 -4.63
N GLY A 380 -38.02 -6.80 -3.85
CA GLY A 380 -38.44 -5.41 -4.08
C GLY A 380 -39.52 -5.31 -5.17
N GLY A 381 -39.48 -4.24 -5.96
CA GLY A 381 -40.42 -3.92 -7.02
C GLY A 381 -40.60 -5.01 -8.07
N CYS A 382 -41.76 -5.00 -8.73
CA CYS A 382 -42.19 -6.01 -9.70
C CYS A 382 -42.51 -5.46 -11.10
N THR A 383 -42.25 -4.17 -11.32
CA THR A 383 -42.45 -3.54 -12.63
C THR A 383 -41.16 -3.61 -13.43
N MET A 384 -41.04 -4.62 -14.31
CA MET A 384 -39.82 -4.85 -15.12
C MET A 384 -39.32 -3.61 -15.86
N ALA A 385 -40.22 -2.73 -16.33
CA ALA A 385 -39.85 -1.51 -17.04
C ALA A 385 -39.14 -0.47 -16.16
N GLU A 386 -39.29 -0.55 -14.83
CA GLU A 386 -38.84 0.48 -13.90
C GLU A 386 -37.80 -0.05 -12.91
N VAL A 387 -38.00 -1.25 -12.36
CA VAL A 387 -37.14 -1.83 -11.32
C VAL A 387 -36.74 -3.24 -11.74
N ARG A 388 -35.44 -3.50 -11.92
CA ARG A 388 -34.94 -4.78 -12.46
C ARG A 388 -33.44 -5.00 -12.25
N ALA A 389 -33.02 -6.25 -12.32
CA ALA A 389 -31.64 -6.64 -12.58
C ALA A 389 -31.48 -6.98 -14.07
N GLU A 390 -30.39 -6.54 -14.68
CA GLU A 390 -30.04 -6.74 -16.09
C GLU A 390 -28.72 -7.50 -16.22
N LEU A 391 -28.67 -8.54 -17.05
CA LEU A 391 -27.40 -9.13 -17.51
C LEU A 391 -26.99 -8.44 -18.81
N ILE A 392 -25.78 -7.88 -18.82
CA ILE A 392 -25.22 -7.16 -19.96
C ILE A 392 -24.06 -7.97 -20.51
N VAL A 393 -24.09 -8.32 -21.80
CA VAL A 393 -22.99 -8.98 -22.52
C VAL A 393 -22.72 -8.18 -23.78
N ASN A 394 -21.45 -7.83 -24.03
CA ASN A 394 -21.03 -6.98 -25.17
C ASN A 394 -21.86 -5.68 -25.28
N ASN A 395 -22.05 -4.97 -24.16
CA ASN A 395 -22.84 -3.74 -24.06
C ASN A 395 -24.32 -3.87 -24.45
N LYS A 396 -24.86 -5.09 -24.52
CA LYS A 396 -26.28 -5.34 -24.77
C LYS A 396 -26.91 -6.04 -23.57
N VAL A 397 -28.11 -5.60 -23.19
CA VAL A 397 -28.90 -6.30 -22.17
C VAL A 397 -29.45 -7.58 -22.78
N VAL A 398 -29.00 -8.74 -22.29
CA VAL A 398 -29.34 -10.07 -22.81
C VAL A 398 -30.33 -10.84 -21.93
N ARG A 399 -30.44 -10.47 -20.65
CA ARG A 399 -31.44 -10.98 -19.70
C ARG A 399 -31.90 -9.86 -18.78
N LYS A 400 -33.14 -9.96 -18.28
CA LYS A 400 -33.72 -9.08 -17.27
C LYS A 400 -34.51 -9.91 -16.27
N GLU A 401 -34.53 -9.49 -15.01
CA GLU A 401 -35.37 -10.08 -13.96
C GLU A 401 -35.82 -8.98 -13.01
N THR A 402 -36.97 -9.14 -12.36
CA THR A 402 -37.49 -8.20 -11.37
C THR A 402 -37.99 -8.95 -10.15
N GLY A 403 -38.29 -8.23 -9.07
CA GLY A 403 -38.88 -8.78 -7.86
C GLY A 403 -40.37 -9.08 -8.03
N ASN A 404 -41.04 -9.29 -6.90
CA ASN A 404 -42.46 -9.67 -6.84
C ASN A 404 -43.25 -8.75 -5.88
N CYS A 405 -42.80 -7.51 -5.73
CA CYS A 405 -43.38 -6.49 -4.85
C CYS A 405 -43.44 -6.99 -3.39
N ARG A 406 -42.30 -7.50 -2.91
CA ARG A 406 -42.07 -8.02 -1.55
C ARG A 406 -40.64 -7.74 -1.10
N GLU A 407 -40.43 -7.52 0.20
CA GLU A 407 -39.07 -7.34 0.72
C GLU A 407 -38.29 -8.65 0.66
N THR A 408 -38.99 -9.77 0.87
CA THR A 408 -38.42 -11.12 0.83
C THR A 408 -37.85 -11.46 -0.54
N MET A 409 -36.54 -11.63 -0.60
CA MET A 409 -35.85 -12.09 -1.79
C MET A 409 -36.05 -13.59 -2.03
N TYR A 410 -36.00 -13.98 -3.30
CA TYR A 410 -36.08 -15.37 -3.74
C TYR A 410 -35.03 -15.63 -4.81
N ARG A 411 -34.57 -16.88 -4.88
CA ARG A 411 -33.53 -17.25 -5.83
C ARG A 411 -34.09 -17.29 -7.24
N LYS A 412 -33.39 -16.60 -8.14
CA LYS A 412 -33.56 -16.65 -9.58
C LYS A 412 -32.30 -17.18 -10.22
N SER A 413 -32.42 -17.66 -11.46
CA SER A 413 -31.29 -18.15 -12.23
C SER A 413 -31.49 -17.83 -13.70
N TRP A 414 -30.41 -17.42 -14.34
CA TRP A 414 -30.32 -17.26 -15.79
C TRP A 414 -29.54 -18.42 -16.37
N ASP A 415 -30.08 -19.01 -17.43
CA ASP A 415 -29.32 -19.85 -18.36
C ASP A 415 -28.47 -18.94 -19.26
N VAL A 416 -27.17 -19.20 -19.28
CA VAL A 416 -26.14 -18.41 -19.94
C VAL A 416 -25.16 -19.28 -20.73
N GLU A 417 -25.54 -20.52 -21.04
CA GLU A 417 -24.69 -21.45 -21.80
C GLU A 417 -24.18 -20.84 -23.12
N GLU A 418 -24.98 -20.01 -23.81
CA GLU A 418 -24.57 -19.37 -25.05
C GLU A 418 -23.53 -18.25 -24.89
N PHE A 419 -23.30 -17.80 -23.65
CA PHE A 419 -22.35 -16.72 -23.32
C PHE A 419 -21.06 -17.21 -22.69
N ILE A 420 -20.85 -18.53 -22.60
CA ILE A 420 -19.61 -19.12 -22.08
C ILE A 420 -18.39 -18.54 -22.82
N GLY A 421 -17.42 -18.07 -22.04
CA GLY A 421 -16.20 -17.43 -22.49
C GLY A 421 -16.31 -15.91 -22.67
N GLN A 422 -17.51 -15.33 -22.70
CA GLN A 422 -17.73 -13.89 -22.88
C GLN A 422 -17.69 -13.11 -21.55
N TYR A 423 -17.43 -11.80 -21.64
CA TYR A 423 -17.50 -10.89 -20.50
C TYR A 423 -18.90 -10.32 -20.36
N ALA A 424 -19.34 -10.20 -19.11
CA ALA A 424 -20.64 -9.73 -18.73
C ALA A 424 -20.56 -8.78 -17.52
N GLN A 425 -21.62 -8.01 -17.31
CA GLN A 425 -21.88 -7.22 -16.11
C GLN A 425 -23.32 -7.46 -15.67
N VAL A 426 -23.59 -7.26 -14.39
CA VAL A 426 -24.95 -7.14 -13.87
C VAL A 426 -25.22 -5.70 -13.49
N ARG A 427 -26.35 -5.16 -13.94
CA ARG A 427 -26.80 -3.82 -13.57
C ARG A 427 -28.14 -3.90 -12.85
N LEU A 428 -28.18 -3.38 -11.64
CA LEU A 428 -29.41 -3.12 -10.91
C LEU A 428 -29.94 -1.75 -11.34
N VAL A 429 -31.23 -1.68 -11.66
CA VAL A 429 -31.90 -0.49 -12.15
C VAL A 429 -33.08 -0.19 -11.25
N ASP A 430 -33.15 1.06 -10.81
CA ASP A 430 -34.26 1.62 -10.06
C ASP A 430 -34.67 2.96 -10.69
N GLU A 431 -35.73 2.94 -11.47
CA GLU A 431 -36.26 4.09 -12.20
C GLU A 431 -37.68 4.49 -11.73
N SER A 432 -38.20 3.87 -10.66
CA SER A 432 -39.53 4.18 -10.14
C SER A 432 -39.44 5.03 -8.89
N SER A 433 -40.29 6.06 -8.79
CA SER A 433 -40.52 6.78 -7.53
C SER A 433 -41.85 6.39 -6.87
N GLY A 434 -42.49 5.32 -7.37
CA GLY A 434 -43.79 4.82 -6.94
C GLY A 434 -43.70 3.89 -5.72
N VAL A 435 -44.85 3.30 -5.34
CA VAL A 435 -44.87 2.26 -4.30
C VAL A 435 -44.09 1.04 -4.83
N TRP A 436 -43.12 0.54 -4.06
CA TRP A 436 -42.16 -0.47 -4.50
C TRP A 436 -41.14 0.02 -5.55
N GLY A 437 -40.86 1.31 -5.59
CA GLY A 437 -39.72 1.88 -6.31
C GLY A 437 -38.38 1.62 -5.62
N HIS A 438 -38.07 0.34 -5.41
CA HIS A 438 -36.75 -0.11 -4.97
C HIS A 438 -36.52 -1.58 -5.35
N ILE A 439 -35.25 -1.95 -5.50
CA ILE A 439 -34.83 -3.35 -5.71
C ILE A 439 -34.11 -3.90 -4.48
N ASN A 440 -34.38 -5.17 -4.17
CA ASN A 440 -33.61 -5.96 -3.22
C ASN A 440 -32.79 -7.00 -3.99
N PHE A 441 -31.49 -7.09 -3.75
CA PHE A 441 -30.60 -7.95 -4.52
C PHE A 441 -29.43 -8.48 -3.69
N ASP A 442 -29.09 -9.75 -3.85
CA ASP A 442 -28.04 -10.41 -3.07
C ASP A 442 -27.49 -11.70 -3.74
N ASP A 443 -26.33 -12.17 -3.27
CA ASP A 443 -25.74 -13.49 -3.52
C ASP A 443 -25.76 -13.93 -4.98
N LEU A 444 -25.29 -13.05 -5.87
CA LEU A 444 -25.01 -13.41 -7.25
C LEU A 444 -23.79 -14.31 -7.30
N LYS A 445 -23.98 -15.50 -7.84
CA LYS A 445 -22.95 -16.51 -8.00
C LYS A 445 -23.27 -17.45 -9.14
N GLY A 446 -22.26 -18.19 -9.55
CA GLY A 446 -22.37 -19.21 -10.57
C GLY A 446 -20.98 -19.56 -11.07
N ASP A 447 -20.91 -20.16 -12.23
CA ASP A 447 -19.66 -20.43 -12.90
C ASP A 447 -19.16 -19.15 -13.59
N ILE A 448 -18.72 -18.18 -12.79
CA ILE A 448 -18.24 -16.86 -13.23
C ILE A 448 -16.84 -16.56 -12.69
N ILE A 449 -16.09 -15.72 -13.39
CA ILE A 449 -14.73 -15.31 -13.04
C ILE A 449 -14.64 -13.79 -13.01
N CYS A 450 -14.24 -13.25 -11.87
CA CYS A 450 -13.94 -11.83 -11.72
C CYS A 450 -12.53 -11.58 -12.28
N PRO A 451 -12.31 -10.61 -13.17
CA PRO A 451 -10.96 -10.17 -13.51
C PRO A 451 -10.26 -9.70 -12.23
N LEU A 452 -8.99 -10.06 -12.09
CA LEU A 452 -8.14 -9.54 -11.02
C LEU A 452 -8.04 -8.02 -11.24
N TYR A 453 -8.57 -7.25 -10.28
CA TYR A 453 -8.31 -5.81 -10.18
C TYR A 453 -6.97 -5.58 -9.48
#